data_AF-A0A8B6DHL6-F1
#
_entry.id   AF-A0A8B6DHL6-F1
#
_cell.length_a   1.000
_cell.length_b   1.000
_cell.length_c   1.000
_cell.angle_alpha   90.00
_cell.angle_beta   90.00
_cell.angle_gamma   90.00
#
_symmetry.space_group_name_H-M   'P 1'
#
loop_
_entity.id
_entity.type
_entity.pdbx_description
1 polymer ?
#
loop_
_entity_poly.entity_id
_entity_poly.type
_entity_poly.pdbx_seq_one_letter_code
_entity_poly.pdbx_strand_id
1 'polypeptide(L)'
;MSATLKPYLNAIKHTLTAAICVQNFNSQVVERHNKPEVEVKSSKELLLTPVVISRNEKEKVLIEGSVNSLRISIGIKQADDIEKILCHKFTRFMMQRAENFVILRRKPVEGYDISFLVTNVHTEEMFKHKLVDFIIHFMEEIDKEISEMKIALNSRARLSAEEFLKRF
;
A
#
# COMPACT_ATOMS: atom_id res chain seq x y z
N MET A 1 -14.40 13.69 13.12
CA MET A 1 -13.59 12.49 12.78
C MET A 1 -12.22 12.80 12.13
N SER A 2 -11.76 14.07 12.05
CA SER A 2 -10.42 14.44 11.54
C SER A 2 -9.28 14.14 12.54
N ALA A 3 -9.57 14.10 13.84
CA ALA A 3 -8.55 14.01 14.89
C ALA A 3 -7.73 12.70 14.95
N THR A 4 -8.20 11.61 14.33
CA THR A 4 -7.56 10.28 14.45
C THR A 4 -6.63 9.93 13.28
N LEU A 5 -6.69 10.66 12.15
CA LEU A 5 -5.85 10.36 10.98
C LEU A 5 -4.38 10.65 11.27
N LYS A 6 -4.08 11.83 11.82
CA LYS A 6 -2.71 12.25 12.11
C LYS A 6 -1.99 11.32 13.12
N PRO A 7 -2.60 10.93 14.26
CA PRO A 7 -2.01 9.92 15.14
C PRO A 7 -1.77 8.57 14.46
N TYR A 8 -2.68 8.11 13.60
CA TYR A 8 -2.56 6.87 12.86
C TYR A 8 -1.38 6.89 11.88
N LEU A 9 -1.28 7.92 11.06
CA LEU A 9 -0.18 8.09 10.11
C LEU A 9 1.17 8.27 10.83
N ASN A 10 1.18 8.98 11.97
CA ASN A 10 2.38 9.10 12.79
C ASN A 10 2.82 7.73 13.34
N ALA A 11 1.89 6.90 13.85
CA ALA A 11 2.23 5.57 14.33
C ALA A 11 2.83 4.70 13.22
N ILE A 12 2.24 4.75 12.03
CA ILE A 12 2.77 4.06 10.84
C ILE A 12 4.16 4.60 10.47
N LYS A 13 4.35 5.92 10.43
CA LYS A 13 5.62 6.57 10.08
C LYS A 13 6.76 6.13 11.01
N HIS A 14 6.54 6.14 12.32
CA HIS A 14 7.55 5.69 13.29
C HIS A 14 7.82 4.19 13.14
N THR A 15 6.77 3.38 12.93
CA THR A 15 6.92 1.92 12.76
C THR A 15 7.69 1.58 11.49
N LEU A 16 7.40 2.25 10.37
CA LEU A 16 8.14 2.08 9.12
C LEU A 16 9.58 2.56 9.24
N THR A 17 9.82 3.67 9.95
CA THR A 17 11.19 4.16 10.18
C THR A 17 12.01 3.15 10.98
N ALA A 18 11.41 2.47 11.95
CA ALA A 18 12.05 1.40 12.71
C ALA A 18 12.20 0.11 11.87
N ALA A 19 11.20 -0.23 11.06
CA ALA A 19 11.17 -1.48 10.30
C ALA A 19 12.05 -1.47 9.05
N ILE A 20 12.29 -0.30 8.42
CA ILE A 20 13.21 -0.15 7.27
C ILE A 20 14.66 -0.08 7.79
N CYS A 21 15.09 -1.18 8.39
CA CYS A 21 16.47 -1.46 8.79
C CYS A 21 16.96 -2.74 8.10
N VAL A 22 16.68 -2.85 6.79
CA VAL A 22 17.01 -4.01 5.97
C VAL A 22 18.47 -4.00 5.54
N GLN A 23 19.05 -5.19 5.38
CA GLN A 23 20.43 -5.38 4.96
C GLN A 23 20.50 -6.42 3.85
N ASN A 24 21.55 -6.36 3.04
CA ASN A 24 21.79 -7.40 2.04
C ASN A 24 22.05 -8.75 2.74
N PHE A 25 21.27 -9.77 2.39
CA PHE A 25 21.33 -11.10 3.00
C PHE A 25 21.17 -12.19 1.94
N ASN A 26 22.17 -13.07 1.83
CA ASN A 26 22.14 -14.19 0.88
C ASN A 26 21.24 -15.32 1.39
N SER A 27 20.57 -16.02 0.47
CA SER A 27 19.70 -17.14 0.83
C SER A 27 20.49 -18.27 1.48
N GLN A 28 19.98 -18.79 2.60
CA GLN A 28 20.55 -19.96 3.28
C GLN A 28 20.11 -21.30 2.67
N VAL A 29 19.05 -21.30 1.86
CA VAL A 29 18.43 -22.51 1.32
C VAL A 29 18.90 -22.81 -0.10
N VAL A 30 19.11 -21.78 -0.91
CA VAL A 30 19.47 -21.93 -2.31
C VAL A 30 20.77 -21.18 -2.59
N GLU A 31 21.78 -21.92 -3.03
CA GLU A 31 23.11 -21.37 -3.33
C GLU A 31 23.02 -20.26 -4.37
N ARG A 32 23.72 -19.14 -4.15
CA ARG A 32 23.82 -17.98 -5.06
C ARG A 32 22.49 -17.26 -5.34
N HIS A 33 21.45 -17.51 -4.56
CA HIS A 33 20.22 -16.73 -4.63
C HIS A 33 20.17 -15.66 -3.55
N ASN A 34 19.57 -14.52 -3.89
CA ASN A 34 19.15 -13.49 -2.95
C ASN A 34 17.67 -13.20 -3.22
N LYS A 35 16.82 -13.56 -2.26
CA LYS A 35 15.36 -13.45 -2.39
C LYS A 35 14.82 -12.69 -1.17
N PRO A 36 13.73 -11.93 -1.32
CA PRO A 36 13.09 -11.28 -0.19
C PRO A 36 12.55 -12.33 0.79
N GLU A 37 13.16 -12.42 1.98
CA GLU A 37 12.84 -13.45 2.98
C GLU A 37 11.38 -13.35 3.46
N VAL A 38 10.81 -12.13 3.50
CA VAL A 38 9.40 -11.90 3.86
C VAL A 38 8.40 -12.56 2.87
N GLU A 39 8.80 -12.79 1.62
CA GLU A 39 7.98 -13.47 0.60
C GLU A 39 8.19 -14.98 0.62
N VAL A 40 9.44 -15.44 0.74
CA VAL A 40 9.79 -16.86 0.64
C VAL A 40 9.45 -17.61 1.93
N LYS A 41 9.64 -16.98 3.09
CA LYS A 41 9.34 -17.53 4.42
C LYS A 41 9.96 -18.91 4.69
N SER A 42 11.13 -19.20 4.11
CA SER A 42 11.84 -20.46 4.29
C SER A 42 12.50 -20.57 5.67
N SER A 43 12.97 -19.45 6.20
CA SER A 43 13.72 -19.35 7.45
C SER A 43 12.94 -18.49 8.45
N LYS A 44 12.45 -19.10 9.54
CA LYS A 44 11.62 -18.39 10.53
C LYS A 44 12.43 -17.40 11.36
N GLU A 45 13.70 -17.70 11.58
CA GLU A 45 14.67 -16.87 12.29
C GLU A 45 14.96 -15.54 11.59
N LEU A 46 14.70 -15.45 10.27
CA LEU A 46 14.88 -14.23 9.48
C LEU A 46 13.62 -13.37 9.43
N LEU A 47 12.49 -13.87 9.93
CA LEU A 47 11.21 -13.17 9.95
C LEU A 47 11.02 -12.44 11.28
N LEU A 48 10.58 -11.19 11.19
CA LEU A 48 10.20 -10.40 12.35
C LEU A 48 8.71 -10.59 12.65
N THR A 49 8.32 -10.29 13.89
CA THR A 49 6.92 -10.32 14.30
C THR A 49 6.10 -9.33 13.45
N PRO A 50 5.05 -9.80 12.76
CA PRO A 50 4.16 -8.90 12.02
C PRO A 50 3.44 -7.93 12.95
N VAL A 51 3.35 -6.67 12.55
CA VAL A 51 2.67 -5.61 13.30
C VAL A 51 1.48 -5.11 12.49
N VAL A 52 0.33 -5.00 13.15
CA VAL A 52 -0.87 -4.40 12.56
C VAL A 52 -1.20 -3.10 13.27
N ILE A 53 -1.34 -2.03 12.51
CA ILE A 53 -1.78 -0.73 13.01
C ILE A 53 -3.14 -0.46 12.38
N SER A 54 -4.18 -0.34 13.20
CA SER A 54 -5.55 -0.10 12.74
C SER A 54 -6.06 1.25 13.23
N ARG A 55 -6.68 2.01 12.33
CA ARG A 55 -7.45 3.21 12.70
C ARG A 55 -8.91 2.87 13.02
N ASN A 56 -9.47 1.92 12.30
CA ASN A 56 -10.79 1.34 12.51
C ASN A 56 -10.81 -0.11 11.96
N GLU A 57 -11.97 -0.76 11.93
CA GLU A 57 -12.09 -2.15 11.46
C GLU A 57 -11.70 -2.34 9.98
N LYS A 58 -11.86 -1.29 9.16
CA LYS A 58 -11.59 -1.32 7.71
C LYS A 58 -10.22 -0.76 7.35
N GLU A 59 -9.82 0.35 7.96
CA GLU A 59 -8.54 1.03 7.77
C GLU A 59 -7.47 0.43 8.68
N LYS A 60 -6.58 -0.36 8.08
CA LYS A 60 -5.47 -1.01 8.79
C LYS A 60 -4.26 -1.19 7.88
N VAL A 61 -3.07 -1.14 8.45
CA VAL A 61 -1.81 -1.47 7.79
C VAL A 61 -1.17 -2.66 8.49
N LEU A 62 -0.81 -3.67 7.70
CA LEU A 62 0.02 -4.80 8.12
C LEU A 62 1.45 -4.56 7.66
N ILE A 63 2.39 -4.64 8.59
CA ILE A 63 3.82 -4.51 8.36
C ILE A 63 4.47 -5.84 8.73
N GLU A 64 5.02 -6.53 7.74
CA GLU A 64 5.76 -7.78 7.90
C GLU A 64 7.23 -7.51 7.57
N GLY A 65 8.11 -7.63 8.55
CA GLY A 65 9.55 -7.41 8.38
C GLY A 65 10.35 -8.70 8.26
N SER A 66 11.51 -8.60 7.64
CA SER A 66 12.56 -9.61 7.63
C SER A 66 13.93 -8.94 7.59
N VAL A 67 15.01 -9.72 7.61
CA VAL A 67 16.38 -9.20 7.56
C VAL A 67 16.69 -8.37 6.31
N ASN A 68 16.16 -8.74 5.13
CA ASN A 68 16.52 -8.13 3.84
C ASN A 68 15.34 -7.48 3.11
N SER A 69 14.12 -7.60 3.66
CA SER A 69 12.92 -7.08 3.00
C SER A 69 11.79 -6.79 3.98
N LEU A 70 10.94 -5.85 3.60
CA LEU A 70 9.77 -5.38 4.34
C LEU A 70 8.56 -5.41 3.42
N ARG A 71 7.47 -6.02 3.86
CA ARG A 71 6.18 -6.00 3.18
C ARG A 71 5.19 -5.14 3.95
N ILE A 72 4.52 -4.26 3.23
CA ILE A 72 3.58 -3.28 3.80
C ILE A 72 2.26 -3.44 3.06
N SER A 73 1.21 -3.85 3.73
CA SER A 73 -0.11 -4.06 3.13
C SER A 73 -1.13 -3.12 3.74
N ILE A 74 -1.89 -2.42 2.90
CA ILE A 74 -2.77 -1.32 3.29
C ILE A 74 -4.21 -1.70 2.97
N GLY A 75 -5.07 -1.61 3.98
CA GLY A 75 -6.52 -1.64 3.86
C GLY A 75 -7.03 -0.20 3.79
N ILE A 76 -7.67 0.13 2.69
CA ILE A 76 -8.15 1.47 2.35
C ILE A 76 -9.61 1.61 2.79
N LYS A 77 -10.01 2.81 3.18
CA LYS A 77 -11.40 3.08 3.53
C LYS A 77 -12.31 2.89 2.32
N GLN A 78 -13.37 2.11 2.48
CA GLN A 78 -14.42 1.93 1.48
C GLN A 78 -15.79 2.10 2.17
N ALA A 79 -16.44 3.25 1.91
CA ALA A 79 -17.71 3.60 2.56
C ALA A 79 -18.92 2.97 1.85
N ASP A 80 -18.86 2.81 0.53
CA ASP A 80 -19.94 2.25 -0.29
C ASP A 80 -19.43 1.38 -1.45
N ASP A 81 -20.37 0.76 -2.19
CA ASP A 81 -20.05 -0.13 -3.30
C ASP A 81 -19.36 0.59 -4.47
N ILE A 82 -19.63 1.88 -4.66
CA ILE A 82 -18.98 2.69 -5.69
C ILE A 82 -17.51 2.87 -5.33
N GLU A 83 -17.20 3.30 -4.10
CA GLU A 83 -15.84 3.44 -3.61
C GLU A 83 -15.10 2.11 -3.62
N LYS A 84 -15.76 0.99 -3.31
CA LYS A 84 -15.15 -0.35 -3.41
C LYS A 84 -14.71 -0.66 -4.85
N ILE A 85 -15.55 -0.38 -5.84
CA ILE A 85 -15.21 -0.60 -7.26
C ILE A 85 -14.11 0.37 -7.72
N LEU A 86 -14.19 1.65 -7.32
CA LEU A 86 -13.19 2.67 -7.66
C LEU A 86 -11.83 2.32 -7.06
N CYS A 87 -11.79 1.98 -5.77
CA CYS A 87 -10.58 1.55 -5.07
C CYS A 87 -9.96 0.32 -5.73
N HIS A 88 -10.76 -0.71 -6.03
CA HIS A 88 -10.29 -1.91 -6.71
C HIS A 88 -9.72 -1.61 -8.12
N LYS A 89 -10.38 -0.75 -8.91
CA LYS A 89 -9.89 -0.36 -10.24
C LYS A 89 -8.60 0.48 -10.15
N PHE A 90 -8.54 1.41 -9.21
CA PHE A 90 -7.40 2.29 -9.01
C PHE A 90 -6.16 1.52 -8.55
N THR A 91 -6.30 0.68 -7.51
CA THR A 91 -5.21 -0.18 -7.03
C THR A 91 -4.75 -1.16 -8.10
N ARG A 92 -5.67 -1.78 -8.85
CA ARG A 92 -5.33 -2.65 -9.99
C ARG A 92 -4.54 -1.91 -11.07
N PHE A 93 -4.94 -0.69 -11.41
CA PHE A 93 -4.23 0.14 -12.39
C PHE A 93 -2.79 0.43 -11.97
N MET A 94 -2.57 0.71 -10.68
CA MET A 94 -1.22 0.93 -10.14
C MET A 94 -0.39 -0.36 -10.16
N MET A 95 -0.97 -1.49 -9.73
CA MET A 95 -0.27 -2.79 -9.72
C MET A 95 0.13 -3.26 -11.12
N GLN A 96 -0.64 -2.93 -12.15
CA GLN A 96 -0.26 -3.17 -13.55
C GLN A 96 0.99 -2.40 -13.99
N ARG A 97 1.37 -1.34 -13.27
CA ARG A 97 2.54 -0.49 -13.53
C ARG A 97 3.67 -0.70 -12.53
N ALA A 98 3.62 -1.79 -11.76
CA ALA A 98 4.63 -2.12 -10.75
C ALA A 98 6.06 -2.22 -11.31
N GLU A 99 6.26 -2.38 -12.62
CA GLU A 99 7.59 -2.34 -13.24
C GLU A 99 8.22 -0.94 -13.19
N ASN A 100 7.42 0.11 -13.42
CA ASN A 100 7.87 1.50 -13.28
C ASN A 100 7.86 1.95 -11.81
N PHE A 101 7.04 1.27 -11.00
CA PHE A 101 6.84 1.62 -9.61
C PHE A 101 7.38 0.50 -8.72
N VAL A 102 8.71 0.47 -8.65
CA VAL A 102 9.55 -0.68 -8.25
C VAL A 102 9.25 -1.27 -6.87
N ILE A 103 8.69 -0.49 -5.95
CA ILE A 103 8.34 -0.94 -4.61
C ILE A 103 6.94 -1.57 -4.50
N LEU A 104 6.17 -1.62 -5.60
CA LEU A 104 4.80 -2.12 -5.57
C LEU A 104 4.74 -3.62 -5.88
N ARG A 105 3.92 -4.35 -5.12
CA ARG A 105 3.62 -5.76 -5.44
C ARG A 105 2.59 -5.82 -6.56
N ARG A 106 2.76 -6.77 -7.48
CA ARG A 106 1.82 -7.03 -8.58
C ARG A 106 0.46 -7.56 -8.10
N LYS A 107 0.41 -8.11 -6.89
CA LYS A 107 -0.80 -8.63 -6.24
C LYS A 107 -0.76 -8.23 -4.77
N PRO A 108 -1.88 -7.78 -4.17
CA PRO A 108 -1.90 -7.45 -2.75
C PRO A 108 -1.91 -8.74 -1.90
N VAL A 109 -1.64 -8.59 -0.61
CA VAL A 109 -1.89 -9.65 0.37
C VAL A 109 -3.40 -9.83 0.52
N GLU A 110 -3.83 -11.06 0.77
CA GLU A 110 -5.24 -11.38 0.96
C GLU A 110 -5.84 -10.59 2.13
N GLY A 111 -7.01 -9.99 1.92
CA GLY A 111 -7.67 -9.12 2.90
C GLY A 111 -7.15 -7.68 2.95
N TYR A 112 -6.26 -7.29 2.02
CA TYR A 112 -5.75 -5.93 1.84
C TYR A 112 -5.91 -5.48 0.38
N ASP A 113 -5.95 -4.16 0.15
CA ASP A 113 -6.24 -3.60 -1.17
C ASP A 113 -4.97 -3.41 -2.00
N ILE A 114 -3.86 -3.05 -1.35
CA ILE A 114 -2.57 -2.81 -2.01
C ILE A 114 -1.42 -3.21 -1.09
N SER A 115 -0.33 -3.69 -1.69
CA SER A 115 0.87 -4.07 -0.94
C SER A 115 2.14 -3.57 -1.60
N PHE A 116 3.08 -3.12 -0.77
CA PHE A 116 4.42 -2.72 -1.14
C PHE A 116 5.43 -3.76 -0.66
N LEU A 117 6.53 -3.90 -1.40
CA LEU A 117 7.68 -4.71 -1.06
C LEU A 117 8.94 -3.84 -1.18
N VAL A 118 9.55 -3.56 -0.04
CA VAL A 118 10.82 -2.84 0.06
C VAL A 118 11.91 -3.86 0.32
N THR A 119 12.98 -3.85 -0.47
CA THR A 119 14.14 -4.74 -0.31
C THR A 119 15.38 -3.92 0.04
N ASN A 120 16.48 -4.58 0.38
CA ASN A 120 17.76 -3.92 0.61
C ASN A 120 18.23 -3.11 -0.60
N VAL A 121 17.99 -3.61 -1.83
CA VAL A 121 18.34 -2.90 -3.08
C VAL A 121 17.66 -1.53 -3.14
N HIS A 122 16.38 -1.45 -2.78
CA HIS A 122 15.65 -0.20 -2.74
C HIS A 122 16.24 0.79 -1.73
N THR A 123 16.74 0.31 -0.58
CA THR A 123 17.35 1.17 0.43
C THR A 123 18.80 1.56 0.13
N GLU A 124 19.47 0.83 -0.76
CA GLU A 124 20.80 1.15 -1.27
C GLU A 124 20.71 2.24 -2.36
N GLU A 125 19.68 2.22 -3.19
CA GLU A 125 19.46 3.20 -4.26
C GLU A 125 18.68 4.45 -3.83
N MET A 126 17.77 4.31 -2.87
CA MET A 126 16.86 5.38 -2.43
C MET A 126 17.00 5.67 -0.94
N PHE A 127 16.86 6.94 -0.57
CA PHE A 127 16.90 7.33 0.83
C PHE A 127 15.71 6.76 1.60
N LYS A 128 15.98 6.02 2.69
CA LYS A 128 14.95 5.41 3.54
C LYS A 128 13.85 6.38 3.98
N HIS A 129 14.22 7.62 4.34
CA HIS A 129 13.26 8.61 4.84
C HIS A 129 12.31 9.07 3.72
N LYS A 130 12.78 9.12 2.47
CA LYS A 130 11.94 9.42 1.30
C LYS A 130 10.99 8.29 0.97
N LEU A 131 11.39 7.03 1.16
CA LEU A 131 10.49 5.88 1.01
C LEU A 131 9.37 5.92 2.05
N VAL A 132 9.70 6.20 3.31
CA VAL A 132 8.70 6.38 4.37
C VAL A 132 7.75 7.52 4.04
N ASP A 133 8.29 8.70 3.70
CA ASP A 133 7.48 9.87 3.35
C ASP A 133 6.58 9.59 2.14
N PHE A 134 7.08 8.86 1.13
CA PHE A 134 6.30 8.43 -0.01
C PHE A 134 5.11 7.55 0.40
N ILE A 135 5.33 6.53 1.25
CA ILE A 135 4.25 5.63 1.68
C ILE A 135 3.19 6.39 2.49
N ILE A 136 3.61 7.30 3.36
CA ILE A 136 2.68 8.15 4.11
C ILE A 136 1.90 9.07 3.18
N HIS A 137 2.58 9.72 2.23
CA HIS A 137 1.93 10.57 1.24
C HIS A 137 0.93 9.79 0.39
N PHE A 138 1.28 8.58 -0.05
CA PHE A 138 0.37 7.69 -0.76
C PHE A 138 -0.89 7.39 0.04
N MET A 139 -0.76 7.12 1.35
CA MET A 139 -1.90 6.90 2.24
C MET A 139 -2.77 8.15 2.45
N GLU A 140 -2.18 9.35 2.40
CA GLU A 140 -2.93 10.61 2.51
C GLU A 140 -3.69 10.96 1.23
N GLU A 141 -3.11 10.69 0.06
CA GLU A 141 -3.69 11.07 -1.23
C GLU A 141 -4.71 10.06 -1.75
N ILE A 142 -4.58 8.77 -1.43
CA ILE A 142 -5.49 7.75 -1.97
C ILE A 142 -6.96 7.97 -1.58
N ASP A 143 -7.22 8.42 -0.36
CA ASP A 143 -8.57 8.72 0.10
C ASP A 143 -9.17 9.94 -0.64
N LYS A 144 -8.33 10.93 -0.95
CA LYS A 144 -8.74 12.12 -1.70
C LYS A 144 -9.05 11.76 -3.15
N GLU A 145 -8.15 11.01 -3.79
CA GLU A 145 -8.29 10.59 -5.18
C GLU A 145 -9.56 9.73 -5.38
N ILE A 146 -9.85 8.80 -4.47
CA ILE A 146 -11.09 8.00 -4.51
C ILE A 146 -12.33 8.89 -4.36
N SER A 147 -12.27 9.86 -3.46
CA SER A 147 -13.37 10.81 -3.25
C SER A 147 -13.60 11.70 -4.48
N GLU A 148 -12.54 12.18 -5.11
CA GLU A 148 -12.58 12.98 -6.33
C GLU A 148 -13.12 12.18 -7.52
N MET A 149 -12.66 10.93 -7.71
CA MET A 149 -13.18 10.02 -8.73
C MET A 149 -14.69 9.78 -8.56
N LYS A 150 -15.17 9.64 -7.33
CA LYS A 150 -16.60 9.46 -7.03
C LYS A 150 -17.41 10.70 -7.40
N ILE A 151 -16.93 11.90 -7.05
CA ILE A 151 -17.57 13.16 -7.41
C ILE A 151 -17.62 13.32 -8.93
N ALA A 152 -16.51 13.03 -9.63
CA ALA A 152 -16.42 13.10 -11.08
C ALA A 152 -17.40 12.12 -11.76
N LEU A 153 -17.53 10.91 -11.24
CA LEU A 153 -18.48 9.91 -11.73
C LEU A 153 -19.93 10.41 -11.59
N ASN A 154 -20.31 10.92 -10.42
CA ASN A 154 -21.66 11.42 -10.17
C ASN A 154 -21.99 12.64 -11.04
N SER A 155 -21.04 13.56 -11.19
CA SER A 155 -21.19 14.73 -12.06
C SER A 155 -21.42 14.32 -13.51
N ARG A 156 -20.62 13.38 -14.04
CA ARG A 156 -20.77 12.87 -15.41
C ARG A 156 -22.08 12.13 -15.61
N ALA A 157 -22.53 11.35 -14.63
CA ALA A 157 -23.81 10.66 -14.68
C ALA A 157 -24.98 11.65 -14.80
N ARG A 158 -24.94 12.75 -14.01
CA ARG A 158 -25.95 13.82 -14.09
C ARG A 158 -25.98 14.49 -15.46
N LEU A 159 -24.82 14.90 -15.97
CA LEU A 159 -24.71 15.53 -17.30
C LEU A 159 -25.25 14.60 -18.41
N SER A 160 -24.95 13.31 -18.32
CA SER A 160 -25.44 12.31 -19.29
C SER A 160 -26.96 12.16 -19.23
N ALA A 161 -27.54 12.18 -18.03
CA ALA A 161 -28.99 12.12 -17.85
C ALA A 161 -29.70 13.39 -18.34
N GLU A 162 -29.17 14.57 -18.02
CA GLU A 162 -29.70 15.85 -18.51
C GLU A 162 -29.68 15.93 -20.03
N GLU A 163 -28.58 15.55 -20.66
CA GLU A 163 -28.43 15.59 -22.12
C GLU A 163 -29.35 14.58 -22.82
N PHE A 164 -29.58 13.40 -22.22
CA PHE A 164 -30.54 12.43 -22.72
C PHE A 164 -31.98 12.96 -22.64
N LEU A 165 -32.35 13.60 -21.52
CA LEU A 165 -33.70 14.11 -21.30
C LEU A 165 -34.05 15.33 -22.16
N LYS A 166 -33.08 16.17 -22.56
CA LYS A 166 -33.31 17.29 -23.49
C LYS A 166 -33.87 16.87 -24.85
N ARG A 167 -33.74 15.60 -25.22
CA ARG A 167 -34.20 15.06 -26.51
C ARG A 167 -35.66 14.60 -26.50
N PHE A 168 -36.31 14.62 -25.34
CA PHE A 168 -37.73 14.34 -25.15
C PHE A 168 -38.47 15.64 -24.84
#